data_AF-A0A2V0R6R0-F1
#
_entry.id   AF-A0A2V0R6R0-F1
#
_cell.length_a   1.000
_cell.length_b   1.000
_cell.length_c   1.000
_cell.angle_alpha   90.00
_cell.angle_beta   90.00
_cell.angle_gamma   90.00
#
_symmetry.space_group_name_H-M   'P 1'
#
loop_
_entity.id
_entity.type
_entity.pdbx_description
1 polymer ?
#
loop_
_entity_poly.entity_id
_entity_poly.type
_entity_poly.pdbx_seq_one_letter_code
_entity_poly.pdbx_strand_id
1 'polypeptide(L)' 'MIKLNDSASLIGGLIDGERTIAAIIAELQREFPNIPELGMDVDDFMKVAKEKYWIDLV' A
#
# COMPACT_ATOMS: atom_id res chain seq x y z
N MET A 1 -5.18 2.16 18.61
CA MET A 1 -5.98 1.87 17.40
C MET A 1 -5.61 2.93 16.38
N ILE A 2 -4.77 2.59 15.41
CA ILE A 2 -4.25 3.56 14.43
C ILE A 2 -5.33 3.75 13.36
N LYS A 3 -5.77 5.01 13.18
CA LYS A 3 -6.62 5.41 12.04
C LYS A 3 -5.75 5.41 10.79
N LEU A 4 -5.58 4.23 10.23
CA LEU A 4 -5.15 3.95 8.85
C LEU A 4 -6.33 3.28 8.09
N ASN A 5 -7.56 3.45 8.57
CA ASN A 5 -8.65 2.49 8.34
C ASN A 5 -9.23 2.44 6.92
N ASP A 6 -9.13 3.50 6.12
CA ASP A 6 -9.68 3.46 4.76
C ASP A 6 -8.57 3.19 3.73
N SER A 7 -7.50 4.00 3.71
CA SER A 7 -6.41 3.84 2.73
C SER A 7 -5.60 2.56 2.94
N ALA A 8 -5.23 2.18 4.18
CA ALA A 8 -4.43 0.96 4.41
C ALA A 8 -5.22 -0.33 4.22
N SER A 9 -6.53 -0.30 4.45
CA SER A 9 -7.42 -1.43 4.13
C SER A 9 -7.51 -1.63 2.61
N LEU A 10 -7.58 -0.53 1.85
CA LEU A 10 -7.53 -0.57 0.38
C LEU A 10 -6.19 -1.11 -0.13
N ILE A 11 -5.08 -0.66 0.46
CA ILE A 11 -3.73 -1.16 0.14
C ILE A 11 -3.64 -2.66 0.46
N GLY A 12 -4.06 -3.06 1.66
CA GLY A 12 -4.08 -4.47 2.07
C GLY A 12 -4.93 -5.36 1.17
N GLY A 13 -6.03 -4.84 0.61
CA GLY A 13 -6.85 -5.55 -0.37
C GLY A 13 -6.18 -5.75 -1.73
N LEU A 14 -5.19 -4.91 -2.08
CA LEU A 14 -4.43 -5.00 -3.33
C LEU A 14 -3.16 -5.85 -3.21
N ILE A 15 -2.73 -6.15 -1.98
CA ILE A 15 -1.61 -7.05 -1.69
C ILE A 15 -2.11 -8.50 -1.89
N ASP A 16 -1.99 -8.98 -3.12
CA ASP A 16 -2.28 -10.36 -3.53
C ASP A 16 -1.05 -11.28 -3.41
N GLY A 17 0.13 -10.73 -3.08
CA GLY A 17 1.40 -11.44 -3.05
C GLY A 17 2.02 -11.66 -4.44
N GLU A 18 1.36 -11.21 -5.50
CA GLU A 18 1.86 -11.30 -6.88
C GLU A 18 2.31 -9.93 -7.41
N ARG A 19 1.65 -8.86 -6.98
CA ARG A 19 1.97 -7.49 -7.42
C ARG A 19 3.12 -6.89 -6.64
N THR A 20 3.99 -6.20 -7.37
CA THR A 20 5.06 -5.40 -6.78
C THR A 20 4.50 -4.13 -6.14
N ILE A 21 5.24 -3.56 -5.18
CA ILE A 21 4.91 -2.28 -4.55
C ILE A 21 4.62 -1.21 -5.61
N ALA A 22 5.46 -1.12 -6.65
CA ALA A 22 5.32 -0.14 -7.70
C ALA A 22 3.99 -0.28 -8.48
N ALA A 23 3.55 -1.52 -8.71
CA ALA A 23 2.26 -1.78 -9.35
C ALA A 23 1.08 -1.37 -8.45
N ILE A 24 1.18 -1.64 -7.14
CA ILE A 24 0.15 -1.25 -6.16
C ILE A 24 0.05 0.27 -6.05
N ILE A 25 1.17 0.98 -5.98
CA ILE A 25 1.21 2.47 -5.97
C ILE A 25 0.58 3.03 -7.24
N ALA A 26 0.95 2.48 -8.41
CA ALA A 26 0.44 2.95 -9.69
C ALA A 26 -1.09 2.76 -9.82
N GLU A 27 -1.61 1.63 -9.36
CA GLU A 27 -3.06 1.36 -9.39
C GLU A 27 -3.81 2.29 -8.41
N LEU A 28 -3.28 2.46 -7.21
CA LEU A 28 -3.87 3.35 -6.21
C LEU A 28 -3.83 4.82 -6.64
N GLN A 29 -2.77 5.28 -7.30
CA GLN A 29 -2.71 6.61 -7.89
C GLN A 29 -3.70 6.79 -9.04
N ARG A 30 -4.02 5.72 -9.79
CA ARG A 30 -5.06 5.76 -10.83
C ARG A 30 -6.47 5.80 -10.24
N GLU A 31 -6.73 5.02 -9.20
CA GLU A 31 -8.04 4.96 -8.53
C GLU A 31 -8.30 6.23 -7.69
N PHE A 32 -7.27 6.81 -7.08
CA PHE A 32 -7.36 7.98 -6.20
C PHE A 32 -6.41 9.12 -6.63
N PRO A 33 -6.58 9.71 -7.83
CA PRO A 33 -5.70 10.79 -8.30
C PRO A 33 -5.85 12.09 -7.49
N ASN A 34 -6.93 12.21 -6.72
CA ASN A 34 -7.21 13.37 -5.86
C ASN A 34 -6.54 13.28 -4.47
N ILE A 35 -5.84 12.19 -4.16
CA ILE A 35 -5.15 12.01 -2.87
C ILE A 35 -3.66 11.83 -3.11
N PRO A 36 -2.89 12.94 -3.19
CA PRO A 36 -1.44 12.89 -3.44
C PRO A 36 -0.67 12.22 -2.29
N GLU A 37 -1.23 12.26 -1.08
CA GLU A 37 -0.65 11.66 0.14
C GLU A 37 -0.67 10.13 0.11
N LEU A 38 -1.53 9.54 -0.72
CA LEU A 38 -1.75 8.09 -0.78
C LEU A 38 -0.52 7.33 -1.27
N GLY A 39 0.25 7.91 -2.20
CA GLY A 39 1.52 7.32 -2.62
C GLY A 39 2.57 7.26 -1.51
N MET A 40 2.56 8.27 -0.62
CA MET A 40 3.48 8.34 0.52
C MET A 40 3.04 7.35 1.62
N ASP A 41 1.74 7.27 1.89
CA ASP A 41 1.15 6.29 2.83
C ASP A 41 1.42 4.84 2.39
N VAL A 42 1.36 4.55 1.08
CA VAL A 42 1.67 3.21 0.55
C VAL A 42 3.14 2.87 0.78
N ASP A 43 4.05 3.81 0.52
CA ASP A 43 5.49 3.57 0.71
C ASP A 43 5.81 3.26 2.19
N ASP A 44 5.25 4.03 3.11
CA ASP A 44 5.42 3.79 4.55
C ASP A 44 4.74 2.49 5.01
N PHE A 45 3.55 2.18 4.50
CA PHE A 45 2.89 0.90 4.79
C PHE A 45 3.75 -0.29 4.33
N MET A 46 4.34 -0.21 3.14
CA MET A 46 5.15 -1.29 2.58
C MET A 46 6.47 -1.49 3.34
N LYS A 47 7.11 -0.41 3.82
CA LYS A 47 8.26 -0.52 4.74
C LYS A 47 7.90 -1.28 5.99
N VAL A 48 6.79 -0.91 6.64
CA VAL A 48 6.31 -1.59 7.85
C VAL A 48 5.92 -3.04 7.55
N ALA A 49 5.23 -3.30 6.44
CA ALA A 49 4.82 -4.64 6.04
C ALA A 49 6.03 -5.56 5.77
N LYS A 50 7.09 -5.03 5.17
CA LYS A 50 8.37 -5.73 4.98
C LYS A 50 9.07 -5.98 6.31
N GLU A 51 9.19 -4.98 7.18
CA GLU A 51 9.79 -5.14 8.52
C GLU A 51 9.02 -6.15 9.39
N LYS A 52 7.70 -6.23 9.21
CA LYS A 52 6.82 -7.17 9.90
C LYS A 52 6.74 -8.54 9.23
N TYR A 53 7.44 -8.76 8.11
CA TYR A 53 7.37 -9.99 7.30
C TYR A 53 5.94 -10.36 6.85
N TRP A 54 5.09 -9.35 6.63
CA TRP A 54 3.74 -9.55 6.10
C TRP A 54 3.73 -9.79 4.59
N ILE A 55 4.77 -9.29 3.90
CA ILE A 55 4.99 -9.44 2.47
C ILE A 55 6.42 -9.88 2.23
N ASP A 56 6.60 -10.80 1.30
CA ASP A 56 7.91 -11.24 0.80
C ASP A 56 8.11 -10.63 -0.59
N LEU A 57 8.98 -9.63 -0.66
CA LEU A 57 9.41 -9.02 -1.92
C LEU A 57 10.78 -9.60 -2.25
N VAL A 58 10.77 -10.61 -3.11
CA VAL A 58 11.96 -11.20 -3.75
C VAL A 58 12.55 -10.26 -4.80
#